data_AF-A0A3D0NSK2-F1
#
_entry.id   AF-A0A3D0NSK2-F1
#
_cell.length_a   1.000
_cell.length_b   1.000
_cell.length_c   1.000
_cell.angle_alpha   90.00
_cell.angle_beta   90.00
_cell.angle_gamma   90.00
#
_symmetry.space_group_name_H-M   'P 1'
#
loop_
_entity.id
_entity.type
_entity.pdbx_description
1 polymer ?
#
loop_
_entity_poly.entity_id
_entity_poly.type
_entity_poly.pdbx_seq_one_letter_code
_entity_poly.pdbx_strand_id
1 'polypeptide(L)' 'MKDLIKLMEPRYIEVWGKFLPRGGISIDPYCNYGKPGTKYEQLAWDRLAHHDLYPETIRNR' A
#
# COMPACT_ATOMS: atom_id res chain seq x y z
N MET A 1 4.72 -1.68 8.74
CA MET A 1 3.74 -2.75 8.47
C MET A 1 3.99 -4.01 9.29
N LYS A 2 5.23 -4.52 9.39
CA LYS A 2 5.54 -5.78 10.12
C LYS A 2 5.03 -5.82 11.57
N ASP A 3 5.14 -4.71 12.31
CA ASP A 3 4.67 -4.65 13.70
C ASP A 3 3.14 -4.77 13.82
N LEU A 4 2.40 -4.15 12.90
CA LEU A 4 0.94 -4.24 12.85
C LEU A 4 0.48 -5.66 12.50
N ILE A 5 1.16 -6.31 11.56
CA ILE A 5 0.89 -7.70 11.21
C ILE A 5 1.11 -8.61 12.43
N LYS A 6 2.23 -8.40 13.14
CA LYS A 6 2.58 -9.17 14.35
C LYS A 6 1.57 -8.96 15.48
N LEU A 7 1.09 -7.73 15.67
CA LEU A 7 0.17 -7.39 16.76
C LEU A 7 -1.25 -7.90 16.52
N MET A 8 -1.74 -7.79 15.29
CA MET A 8 -3.16 -7.96 14.98
C MET A 8 -3.48 -9.27 14.25
N GLU A 9 -2.47 -9.94 13.71
CA GLU A 9 -2.64 -11.10 12.82
C GLU A 9 -3.75 -10.91 11.77
N PRO A 10 -3.73 -9.79 11.00
CA PRO A 10 -4.85 -9.41 10.17
C PRO A 10 -5.06 -10.42 9.05
N ARG A 11 -6.31 -10.57 8.62
CA ARG A 11 -6.63 -11.32 7.39
C ARG A 11 -6.06 -10.61 6.16
N TYR A 12 -6.20 -9.28 6.13
CA TYR A 12 -5.70 -8.39 5.08
C TYR A 12 -5.39 -7.01 5.71
N ILE A 13 -4.35 -6.33 5.22
CA ILE A 13 -4.02 -4.94 5.59
C ILE A 13 -3.26 -4.27 4.44
N GLU A 14 -3.42 -2.96 4.28
CA GLU A 14 -2.62 -2.14 3.37
C GLU A 14 -2.18 -0.84 4.06
N VAL A 15 -1.03 -0.33 3.65
CA VAL A 15 -0.44 0.91 4.13
C VAL A 15 0.05 1.68 2.90
N TRP A 16 -0.53 2.87 2.70
CA TRP A 16 -0.14 3.80 1.66
C TRP A 16 0.38 5.08 2.31
N GLY A 17 1.66 5.37 2.13
CA GLY A 17 2.24 6.65 2.51
C GLY A 17 2.15 7.64 1.35
N LYS A 18 1.91 8.91 1.65
CA LYS A 18 2.03 10.01 0.69
C LYS A 18 2.92 11.08 1.29
N PHE A 19 4.11 11.27 0.74
CA PHE A 19 5.12 12.17 1.33
C PHE A 19 5.19 13.49 0.57
N LEU A 20 5.27 14.59 1.33
CA LEU A 20 5.48 15.91 0.75
C LEU A 20 6.81 16.00 0.00
N PRO A 21 6.88 16.80 -1.07
CA PRO A 21 8.04 16.81 -1.95
C PRO A 21 9.31 17.27 -1.24
N ARG A 22 10.43 16.69 -1.66
CA ARG A 22 11.80 17.14 -1.35
C ARG A 22 12.57 17.22 -2.66
N GLY A 23 13.13 18.38 -2.97
CA GLY A 23 13.74 18.61 -4.29
C GLY A 23 12.75 18.53 -5.46
N GLY A 24 11.47 18.84 -5.21
CA GLY A 24 10.41 18.82 -6.25
C GLY A 24 9.80 17.43 -6.52
N ILE A 25 10.24 16.37 -5.83
CA ILE A 25 9.74 15.00 -5.99
C ILE A 25 9.04 14.56 -4.70
N SER A 26 7.80 14.11 -4.80
CA SER A 26 7.08 13.37 -3.76
C SER A 26 7.28 11.87 -3.93
N ILE A 27 7.17 11.10 -2.85
CA ILE A 27 7.32 9.64 -2.85
C ILE A 27 6.09 9.07 -2.15
N ASP A 28 5.34 8.22 -2.86
CA ASP A 28 4.10 7.65 -2.34
C ASP A 28 4.20 6.13 -2.25
N PRO A 29 4.87 5.58 -1.21
CA PRO A 29 5.09 4.14 -1.10
C PRO A 29 3.80 3.41 -0.71
N TYR A 30 3.51 2.32 -1.40
CA TYR A 30 2.41 1.41 -1.08
C TYR A 30 2.95 0.03 -0.71
N CYS A 31 2.37 -0.57 0.33
CA CYS A 31 2.55 -1.98 0.64
C CYS A 31 1.25 -2.56 1.19
N ASN A 32 1.06 -3.86 0.95
CA ASN A 32 -0.07 -4.59 1.51
C ASN A 32 0.36 -5.98 1.96
N TYR A 33 -0.55 -6.64 2.66
CA TYR A 33 -0.38 -8.00 3.16
C TYR A 33 -1.72 -8.72 3.13
N GLY A 34 -1.69 -9.97 2.67
CA GLY A 34 -2.77 -10.92 2.78
C GLY A 34 -2.29 -12.17 3.50
N LYS A 35 -3.13 -12.76 4.34
CA LYS A 35 -2.77 -13.97 5.09
C LYS A 35 -2.46 -15.12 4.12
N PRO A 36 -1.25 -15.73 4.18
CA PRO A 36 -0.85 -16.80 3.26
C PRO A 36 -1.78 -18.00 3.27
N GLY A 37 -1.97 -18.62 2.11
CA GLY A 37 -2.84 -19.78 1.92
C GLY A 37 -4.33 -19.48 2.06
N THR A 38 -4.72 -18.21 2.03
CA THR A 38 -6.13 -17.79 2.09
C THR A 38 -6.49 -16.92 0.90
N LYS A 39 -7.79 -16.70 0.66
CA LYS A 39 -8.27 -15.76 -0.37
C LYS A 39 -7.72 -14.34 -0.22
N TYR A 40 -7.23 -13.95 0.96
CA TYR A 40 -6.70 -12.62 1.20
C TYR A 40 -5.30 -12.43 0.61
N GLU A 41 -4.53 -13.50 0.42
CA GLU A 41 -3.26 -13.46 -0.31
C GLU A 41 -3.49 -13.07 -1.78
N GLN A 42 -4.48 -13.70 -2.42
CA GLN A 42 -4.89 -13.34 -3.78
C GLN A 42 -5.43 -11.90 -3.84
N LEU A 43 -6.26 -11.49 -2.86
CA LEU A 43 -6.71 -10.10 -2.77
C LEU A 43 -5.54 -9.10 -2.67
N ALA A 44 -4.51 -9.43 -1.89
CA ALA A 44 -3.32 -8.58 -1.77
C ALA A 44 -2.56 -8.48 -3.09
N TRP A 45 -2.43 -9.58 -3.81
CA TRP A 45 -1.86 -9.59 -5.15
C TRP A 45 -2.68 -8.74 -6.13
N ASP A 46 -3.99 -8.96 -6.19
CA ASP A 46 -4.88 -8.26 -7.11
C ASP A 46 -4.87 -6.74 -6.84
N ARG A 47 -4.91 -6.33 -5.57
CA ARG A 47 -4.82 -4.91 -5.21
C ARG A 47 -3.47 -4.29 -5.51
N LEU A 48 -2.39 -5.06 -5.38
CA LEU A 48 -1.05 -4.60 -5.75
C LEU A 48 -0.92 -4.44 -7.28
N ALA A 49 -1.42 -5.40 -8.06
CA ALA A 49 -1.36 -5.38 -9.52
C ALA A 49 -2.19 -4.25 -10.14
N HIS A 50 -3.28 -3.86 -9.48
CA HIS A 50 -4.15 -2.75 -9.92
C HIS A 50 -3.94 -1.48 -9.09
N HIS A 51 -2.85 -1.40 -8.30
CA HIS A 51 -2.58 -0.23 -7.48
C HIS A 51 -2.28 0.98 -8.37
N ASP A 52 -2.98 2.08 -8.10
CA ASP A 52 -2.74 3.40 -8.70
C ASP A 52 -2.79 3.44 -10.24
N LEU A 53 -3.66 2.64 -10.88
CA LEU A 53 -3.86 2.65 -12.33
C LEU A 53 -4.27 4.02 -12.89
N TYR A 54 -4.90 4.84 -12.05
CA TYR A 54 -5.34 6.19 -12.38
C TYR A 54 -4.78 7.15 -11.31
N PRO A 55 -3.50 7.54 -11.43
CA PRO A 55 -2.85 8.37 -10.43
C PRO A 55 -3.49 9.76 -10.34
N GLU A 56 -3.49 10.32 -9.13
CA GLU A 56 -4.00 11.67 -8.90
C GLU A 56 -3.05 12.75 -9.45
N THR A 57 -3.59 13.93 -9.75
CA THR A 57 -2.76 15.06 -10.19
C THR A 57 -2.08 15.73 -9.01
N ILE A 58 -0.74 15.66 -8.95
CA ILE A 58 0.08 16.37 -7.96
C ILE A 58 0.72 17.62 -8.58
N ARG A 59 0.45 18.79 -7.99
CA ARG A 59 0.94 20.09 -8.48
C ARG A 59 2.00 20.75 -7.60
N ASN A 60 2.40 20.12 -6.49
CA ASN A 60 3.39 20.66 -5.53
C ASN A 60 3.09 22.12 -5.09
N ARG A 61 1.80 22.47 -4.95
CA ARG A 61 1.31 23.80 -4.59
C ARG A 61 0.31 23.70 -3.46
#